data_AF-B3N5L7-F1
#
_entry.id   AF-B3N5L7-F1
#
_cell.length_a   1.000
_cell.length_b   1.000
_cell.length_c   1.000
_cell.angle_alpha   90.00
_cell.angle_beta   90.00
_cell.angle_gamma   90.00
#
_symmetry.space_group_name_H-M   'P 1'
#
loop_
_entity.id
_entity.type
_entity.pdbx_description
1 polymer ?
#
loop_
_entity_poly.entity_id
_entity_poly.type
_entity_poly.pdbx_seq_one_letter_code
_entity_poly.pdbx_strand_id
1 'polypeptide(L)'
;MFRLLAGTEPEPSSGNLQRPLSLRDELRFSRLGLSHHTPTDFLRSQWQAGPKSAIFLAYRWALGGFFGTGVVGCISQYYNNGNFFIFLTNWGFVLCGITGIAGAILVTIYHCKPETWVPPSGWIKIYWACYSINITLACLIALIYWTTIYPKDRVLTNPTRVSDLYNIWTHLLPPIFFTIDNFLVAQPARLLHFVYPLAFLYSYGIFAIIFYALGGRNLDGKDYIYPFLNFAKPKIVLKTVSWLSIMLVSLSSLQYGVYRLRNFIARKLGRI
;
A
#
# COMPACT_ATOMS: atom_id res chain seq x y z
N MET A 1 -17.76 -4.02 -24.19
CA MET A 1 -16.54 -3.98 -23.33
C MET A 1 -16.81 -3.86 -21.81
N PHE A 2 -18.07 -3.84 -21.33
CA PHE A 2 -18.40 -3.60 -19.90
C PHE A 2 -18.73 -4.85 -19.05
N ARG A 3 -18.59 -6.08 -19.57
CA ARG A 3 -18.98 -7.30 -18.82
C ARG A 3 -18.10 -7.60 -17.59
N LEU A 4 -16.89 -7.04 -17.50
CA LEU A 4 -15.95 -7.22 -16.37
C LEU A 4 -16.30 -6.37 -15.12
N LEU A 5 -17.23 -5.43 -15.25
CA LEU A 5 -17.71 -4.56 -14.16
C LEU A 5 -19.13 -4.89 -13.70
N ALA A 6 -19.70 -5.99 -14.20
CA ALA A 6 -21.03 -6.45 -13.82
C ALA A 6 -20.98 -7.02 -12.39
N GLY A 7 -21.23 -6.14 -11.42
CA GLY A 7 -21.57 -6.52 -10.05
C GLY A 7 -22.92 -7.23 -9.98
N THR A 8 -23.29 -7.73 -8.80
CA THR A 8 -24.57 -8.39 -8.55
C THR A 8 -25.45 -7.50 -7.66
N GLU A 9 -26.78 -7.66 -7.73
CA GLU A 9 -27.72 -7.06 -6.78
C GLU A 9 -28.23 -8.17 -5.83
N PRO A 10 -27.88 -8.15 -4.53
CA PRO A 10 -28.48 -9.03 -3.54
C PRO A 10 -29.47 -8.30 -2.62
N GLU A 11 -30.28 -9.10 -1.91
CA GLU A 11 -31.30 -8.65 -0.96
C GLU A 11 -30.73 -7.83 0.24
N PRO A 12 -31.56 -6.97 0.86
CA PRO A 12 -31.09 -5.98 1.82
C PRO A 12 -30.64 -6.62 3.14
N SER A 13 -29.33 -6.65 3.39
CA SER A 13 -28.79 -7.04 4.68
C SER A 13 -28.92 -5.90 5.69
N SER A 14 -29.67 -6.14 6.77
CA SER A 14 -29.83 -5.23 7.90
C SER A 14 -28.54 -5.09 8.71
N GLY A 15 -28.05 -3.85 8.89
CA GLY A 15 -27.16 -3.46 9.99
C GLY A 15 -25.72 -3.11 9.59
N ASN A 16 -25.45 -1.81 9.43
CA ASN A 16 -24.11 -1.22 9.34
C ASN A 16 -23.39 -1.29 10.70
N LEU A 17 -22.85 -2.45 11.07
CA LEU A 17 -22.00 -2.56 12.25
C LEU A 17 -20.62 -3.06 11.84
N GLN A 18 -19.76 -2.11 11.48
CA GLN A 18 -18.31 -2.30 11.33
C GLN A 18 -17.67 -2.58 12.70
N ARG A 19 -18.08 -3.68 13.35
CA ARG A 19 -17.46 -4.12 14.59
C ARG A 19 -16.14 -4.82 14.26
N PRO A 20 -15.01 -4.36 14.82
CA PRO A 20 -13.76 -5.11 14.74
C PRO A 20 -13.96 -6.50 15.34
N LEU A 21 -13.35 -7.50 14.74
CA LEU A 21 -13.37 -8.86 15.28
C LEU A 21 -12.60 -8.91 16.61
N SER A 22 -12.91 -9.93 17.42
CA SER A 22 -12.08 -10.25 18.58
C SER A 22 -10.66 -10.65 18.13
N LEU A 23 -9.65 -10.47 18.98
CA LEU A 23 -8.27 -10.87 18.64
C LEU A 23 -8.18 -12.38 18.33
N ARG A 24 -8.94 -13.21 19.05
CA ARG A 24 -9.01 -14.65 18.80
C ARG A 24 -9.55 -14.95 17.41
N ASP A 25 -10.53 -14.20 16.94
CA ASP A 25 -11.12 -14.40 15.62
C ASP A 25 -10.26 -13.85 14.48
N GLU A 26 -9.49 -12.79 14.73
CA GLU A 26 -8.50 -12.25 13.78
C GLU A 26 -7.36 -13.23 13.51
N LEU A 27 -6.94 -14.00 14.52
CA LEU A 27 -5.85 -14.96 14.41
C LEU A 27 -6.25 -16.30 13.76
N ARG A 28 -7.51 -16.48 13.36
CA ARG A 28 -7.94 -17.69 12.64
C ARG A 28 -7.34 -17.69 11.23
N PHE A 29 -6.79 -18.82 10.79
CA PHE A 29 -6.20 -18.97 9.44
C PHE A 29 -7.14 -18.56 8.30
N SER A 30 -8.45 -18.73 8.46
CA SER A 30 -9.44 -18.27 7.47
C SER A 30 -9.42 -16.75 7.24
N ARG A 31 -8.83 -15.97 8.15
CA ARG A 31 -8.64 -14.51 8.03
C ARG A 31 -7.41 -14.10 7.23
N LEU A 32 -6.60 -15.06 6.77
CA LEU A 32 -5.59 -14.80 5.74
C LEU A 32 -6.25 -14.38 4.41
N GLY A 33 -7.47 -14.84 4.14
CA GLY A 33 -8.19 -14.52 2.92
C GLY A 33 -8.69 -13.06 2.84
N LEU A 34 -9.11 -12.67 1.64
CA LEU A 34 -9.63 -11.33 1.31
C LEU A 34 -11.17 -11.30 1.29
N SER A 35 -11.82 -12.14 2.10
CA SER A 35 -13.29 -12.17 2.18
C SER A 35 -13.80 -11.18 3.22
N HIS A 36 -14.71 -10.30 2.80
CA HIS A 36 -15.41 -9.37 3.68
C HIS A 36 -16.90 -9.36 3.33
N HIS A 37 -17.75 -9.30 4.36
CA HIS A 37 -19.20 -9.45 4.23
C HIS A 37 -19.87 -8.22 3.62
N THR A 38 -19.26 -7.04 3.73
CA THR A 38 -19.82 -5.77 3.26
C THR A 38 -18.86 -5.10 2.27
N PRO A 39 -18.87 -5.48 0.98
CA PRO A 39 -17.96 -4.92 -0.02
C PRO A 39 -18.08 -3.41 -0.21
N THR A 40 -19.22 -2.82 0.13
CA THR A 40 -19.46 -1.36 0.07
C THR A 40 -18.60 -0.57 1.06
N ASP A 41 -18.06 -1.20 2.11
CA ASP A 41 -17.12 -0.55 3.05
C ASP A 41 -15.84 -0.04 2.36
N PHE A 42 -15.44 -0.68 1.25
CA PHE A 42 -14.29 -0.28 0.43
C PHE A 42 -14.55 0.97 -0.41
N LEU A 43 -15.82 1.34 -0.57
CA LEU A 43 -16.28 2.40 -1.47
C LEU A 43 -16.67 3.68 -0.73
N ARG A 44 -16.54 3.70 0.60
CA ARG A 44 -16.98 4.81 1.46
C ARG A 44 -15.95 5.23 2.49
N SER A 45 -16.14 6.43 3.01
CA SER A 45 -15.45 6.88 4.22
C SER A 45 -16.10 6.27 5.47
N GLN A 46 -15.30 6.10 6.50
CA GLN A 46 -15.76 5.83 7.87
C GLN A 46 -16.65 6.97 8.41
N TRP A 47 -16.42 8.20 7.95
CA TRP A 47 -16.91 9.43 8.58
C TRP A 47 -18.08 10.09 7.84
N GLN A 48 -18.50 9.54 6.70
CA GLN A 48 -19.62 10.09 5.94
C GLN A 48 -20.97 9.64 6.52
N ALA A 49 -21.96 10.55 6.49
CA ALA A 49 -23.30 10.28 7.00
C ALA A 49 -24.14 9.41 6.04
N GLY A 50 -24.06 9.71 4.73
CA GLY A 50 -24.81 9.01 3.70
C GLY A 50 -24.07 7.82 3.09
N PRO A 51 -24.75 7.06 2.20
CA PRO A 51 -24.14 6.00 1.40
C PRO A 51 -23.08 6.56 0.44
N LYS A 52 -23.30 7.73 -0.14
CA LYS A 52 -22.37 8.42 -1.05
C LYS A 52 -21.90 9.75 -0.47
N SER A 53 -20.70 10.19 -0.87
CA SER A 53 -20.08 11.43 -0.40
C SER A 53 -19.20 12.01 -1.49
N ALA A 54 -19.61 13.14 -2.06
CA ALA A 54 -18.82 13.88 -3.04
C ALA A 54 -17.48 14.36 -2.46
N ILE A 55 -17.45 14.70 -1.17
CA ILE A 55 -16.22 15.09 -0.45
C ILE A 55 -15.23 13.91 -0.42
N PHE A 56 -15.71 12.70 -0.13
CA PHE A 56 -14.85 11.51 -0.12
C PHE A 56 -14.38 11.16 -1.53
N LEU A 57 -15.23 11.28 -2.55
CA LEU A 57 -14.85 11.09 -3.94
C LEU A 57 -13.76 12.08 -4.37
N ALA A 58 -13.91 13.37 -4.03
CA ALA A 58 -12.92 14.40 -4.30
C ALA A 58 -11.58 14.08 -3.60
N TYR A 59 -11.63 13.64 -2.34
CA TYR A 59 -10.45 13.19 -1.61
C TYR A 59 -9.73 12.02 -2.31
N ARG A 60 -10.47 11.01 -2.79
CA ARG A 60 -9.87 9.87 -3.52
C ARG A 60 -9.17 10.31 -4.81
N TRP A 61 -9.79 11.21 -5.57
CA TRP A 61 -9.17 11.78 -6.77
C TRP A 61 -7.96 12.66 -6.44
N ALA A 62 -7.99 13.42 -5.34
CA ALA A 62 -6.84 14.18 -4.88
C ALA A 62 -5.67 13.24 -4.51
N LEU A 63 -5.92 12.17 -3.74
CA LEU A 63 -4.91 11.18 -3.36
C LEU A 63 -4.36 10.43 -4.58
N GLY A 64 -5.25 9.94 -5.44
CA GLY A 64 -4.88 9.21 -6.66
C GLY A 64 -4.17 10.09 -7.68
N GLY A 65 -4.61 11.34 -7.85
CA GLY A 65 -3.93 12.32 -8.71
C GLY A 65 -2.56 12.68 -8.16
N PHE A 66 -2.43 12.91 -6.86
CA PHE A 66 -1.15 13.24 -6.21
C PHE A 66 -0.09 12.15 -6.44
N PHE A 67 -0.39 10.90 -6.11
CA PHE A 67 0.57 9.81 -6.33
C PHE A 67 0.68 9.39 -7.81
N GLY A 68 -0.41 9.47 -8.58
CA GLY A 68 -0.41 9.15 -10.01
C GLY A 68 0.48 10.10 -10.82
N THR A 69 0.32 11.40 -10.62
CA THR A 69 1.21 12.43 -11.22
C THR A 69 2.64 12.28 -10.75
N GLY A 70 2.83 11.98 -9.46
CA GLY A 70 4.14 11.64 -8.91
C GLY A 70 4.81 10.50 -9.67
N VAL A 71 4.11 9.38 -9.88
CA VAL A 71 4.65 8.22 -10.60
C VAL A 71 5.05 8.58 -12.04
N VAL A 72 4.19 9.30 -12.76
CA VAL A 72 4.48 9.75 -14.13
C VAL A 72 5.72 10.66 -14.16
N GLY A 73 5.79 11.63 -13.23
CA GLY A 73 6.95 12.53 -13.11
C GLY A 73 8.24 11.79 -12.76
N CYS A 74 8.18 10.85 -11.81
CA CYS A 74 9.34 10.06 -11.40
C CYS A 74 9.86 9.19 -12.53
N ILE A 75 8.98 8.51 -13.27
CA ILE A 75 9.38 7.72 -14.43
C ILE A 75 9.96 8.65 -15.51
N SER A 76 9.29 9.75 -15.85
CA SER A 76 9.77 10.68 -16.87
C SER A 76 11.15 11.25 -16.58
N GLN A 77 11.46 11.52 -15.31
CA GLN A 77 12.72 12.16 -14.91
C GLN A 77 13.83 11.14 -14.60
N TYR A 78 13.49 9.99 -14.02
CA TYR A 78 14.46 9.03 -13.46
C TYR A 78 14.41 7.63 -14.10
N TYR A 79 13.75 7.48 -15.26
CA TYR A 79 13.70 6.22 -16.01
C TYR A 79 15.10 5.58 -16.17
N ASN A 80 16.07 6.41 -16.57
CA ASN A 80 17.50 6.08 -16.72
C ASN A 80 17.74 4.68 -17.33
N ASN A 81 17.34 4.48 -18.59
CA ASN A 81 17.46 3.22 -19.32
C ASN A 81 16.85 2.00 -18.58
N GLY A 82 15.79 2.23 -17.80
CA GLY A 82 15.10 1.20 -17.03
C GLY A 82 15.66 0.98 -15.63
N ASN A 83 16.74 1.65 -15.22
CA ASN A 83 17.28 1.56 -13.86
C ASN A 83 16.26 1.98 -12.80
N PHE A 84 15.26 2.78 -13.15
CA PHE A 84 14.12 3.05 -12.28
C PHE A 84 13.50 1.77 -11.69
N PHE A 85 13.38 0.71 -12.49
CA PHE A 85 12.71 -0.52 -12.09
C PHE A 85 13.56 -1.46 -11.23
N ILE A 86 14.83 -1.13 -10.94
CA ILE A 86 15.64 -1.99 -10.08
C ILE A 86 15.42 -1.68 -8.59
N PHE A 87 14.86 -0.52 -8.24
CA PHE A 87 14.74 -0.08 -6.85
C PHE A 87 13.38 -0.45 -6.23
N LEU A 88 13.41 -1.08 -5.04
CA LEU A 88 12.20 -1.38 -4.26
C LEU A 88 11.38 -0.13 -3.93
N THR A 89 12.06 1.00 -3.67
CA THR A 89 11.41 2.30 -3.45
C THR A 89 10.47 2.63 -4.60
N ASN A 90 10.93 2.45 -5.84
CA ASN A 90 10.19 2.82 -7.03
C ASN A 90 9.01 1.87 -7.26
N TRP A 91 9.17 0.57 -6.97
CA TRP A 91 8.06 -0.39 -6.97
C TRP A 91 6.97 0.02 -5.96
N GLY A 92 7.37 0.39 -4.74
CA GLY A 92 6.45 0.88 -3.71
C GLY A 92 5.76 2.18 -4.11
N PHE A 93 6.46 3.11 -4.74
CA PHE A 93 5.88 4.37 -5.19
C PHE A 93 4.91 4.19 -6.38
N VAL A 94 5.21 3.30 -7.31
CA VAL A 94 4.26 2.88 -8.36
C VAL A 94 3.01 2.27 -7.73
N LEU A 95 3.15 1.44 -6.70
CA LEU A 95 2.02 0.86 -5.99
C LEU A 95 1.17 1.91 -5.27
N CYS A 96 1.75 3.02 -4.79
CA CYS A 96 1.01 4.17 -4.26
C CYS A 96 0.09 4.77 -5.34
N GLY A 97 0.61 4.99 -6.55
CA GLY A 97 -0.17 5.48 -7.69
C GLY A 97 -1.29 4.52 -8.08
N ILE A 98 -0.97 3.23 -8.25
CA ILE A 98 -1.95 2.18 -8.59
C ILE A 98 -3.06 2.13 -7.54
N THR A 99 -2.71 2.07 -6.25
CA THR A 99 -3.68 1.96 -5.16
C THR A 99 -4.55 3.21 -5.05
N GLY A 100 -3.96 4.40 -5.14
CA GLY A 100 -4.70 5.67 -5.10
C GLY A 100 -5.69 5.82 -6.25
N ILE A 101 -5.25 5.55 -7.48
CA ILE A 101 -6.10 5.62 -8.68
C ILE A 101 -7.19 4.54 -8.63
N ALA A 102 -6.86 3.30 -8.24
CA ALA A 102 -7.85 2.24 -8.09
C ALA A 102 -8.94 2.62 -7.08
N GLY A 103 -8.57 3.23 -5.95
CA GLY A 103 -9.52 3.76 -4.97
C GLY A 103 -10.44 4.83 -5.58
N ALA A 104 -9.89 5.76 -6.35
CA ALA A 104 -10.68 6.80 -7.03
C ALA A 104 -11.66 6.22 -8.07
N ILE A 105 -11.20 5.26 -8.88
CA ILE A 105 -12.02 4.58 -9.88
C ILE A 105 -13.15 3.81 -9.20
N LEU A 106 -12.85 3.02 -8.16
CA LEU A 106 -13.85 2.24 -7.43
C LEU A 106 -14.96 3.11 -6.84
N VAL A 107 -14.59 4.23 -6.18
CA VAL A 107 -15.56 5.17 -5.60
C VAL A 107 -16.34 5.92 -6.68
N THR A 108 -15.72 6.22 -7.82
CA THR A 108 -16.41 6.84 -8.98
C THR A 108 -17.48 5.90 -9.53
N ILE A 109 -17.12 4.63 -9.78
CA ILE A 109 -18.08 3.62 -10.25
C ILE A 109 -19.25 3.51 -9.28
N TYR A 110 -18.99 3.48 -7.98
CA TYR A 110 -20.03 3.45 -6.96
C TYR A 110 -20.98 4.66 -7.04
N HIS A 111 -20.45 5.87 -7.29
CA HIS A 111 -21.28 7.05 -7.47
C HIS A 111 -22.18 6.97 -8.70
N CYS A 112 -21.70 6.36 -9.78
CA CYS A 112 -22.45 6.17 -11.03
C CYS A 112 -23.47 5.01 -11.00
N LYS A 113 -23.46 4.18 -9.95
CA LYS A 113 -24.34 3.01 -9.81
C LYS A 113 -25.43 3.22 -8.76
N PRO A 114 -26.58 2.51 -8.83
CA PRO A 114 -27.58 2.57 -7.76
C PRO A 114 -26.99 2.10 -6.43
N GLU A 115 -27.55 2.54 -5.31
CA GLU A 115 -27.01 2.22 -3.97
C GLU A 115 -27.08 0.73 -3.63
N THR A 116 -27.96 -0.02 -4.29
CA THR A 116 -28.11 -1.48 -4.22
C THR A 116 -27.00 -2.24 -4.94
N TRP A 117 -26.18 -1.56 -5.76
CA TRP A 117 -25.12 -2.20 -6.53
C TRP A 117 -23.99 -2.71 -5.63
N VAL A 118 -23.61 -3.97 -5.82
CA VAL A 118 -22.46 -4.57 -5.12
C VAL A 118 -21.27 -4.67 -6.06
N PRO A 119 -20.08 -4.17 -5.67
CA PRO A 119 -18.89 -4.26 -6.51
C PRO A 119 -18.45 -5.72 -6.72
N PRO A 120 -17.89 -6.07 -7.89
CA PRO A 120 -17.41 -7.41 -8.12
C PRO A 120 -16.30 -7.77 -7.13
N SER A 121 -16.44 -8.93 -6.48
CA SER A 121 -15.57 -9.32 -5.35
C SER A 121 -14.08 -9.41 -5.72
N GLY A 122 -13.75 -9.81 -6.95
CA GLY A 122 -12.36 -9.89 -7.42
C GLY A 122 -11.64 -8.53 -7.36
N TRP A 123 -12.27 -7.46 -7.85
CA TRP A 123 -11.68 -6.12 -7.84
C TRP A 123 -11.45 -5.60 -6.42
N ILE A 124 -12.42 -5.81 -5.53
CA ILE A 124 -12.28 -5.43 -4.11
C ILE A 124 -11.15 -6.20 -3.44
N LYS A 125 -11.02 -7.50 -3.71
CA LYS A 125 -9.95 -8.34 -3.16
C LYS A 125 -8.58 -7.87 -3.64
N ILE A 126 -8.41 -7.65 -4.94
CA ILE A 126 -7.14 -7.17 -5.52
C ILE A 126 -6.79 -5.81 -4.92
N TYR A 127 -7.73 -4.87 -4.92
CA TYR A 127 -7.54 -3.55 -4.32
C TYR A 127 -7.16 -3.65 -2.84
N TRP A 128 -7.81 -4.52 -2.06
CA TRP A 128 -7.51 -4.69 -0.65
C TRP A 128 -6.12 -5.26 -0.40
N ALA A 129 -5.69 -6.24 -1.20
CA ALA A 129 -4.33 -6.78 -1.14
C ALA A 129 -3.30 -5.69 -1.48
N CYS A 130 -3.50 -4.97 -2.60
CA CYS A 130 -2.65 -3.84 -2.99
C CYS A 130 -2.58 -2.78 -1.90
N TYR A 131 -3.72 -2.44 -1.29
CA TYR A 131 -3.80 -1.47 -0.21
C TYR A 131 -2.98 -1.88 1.02
N SER A 132 -3.15 -3.13 1.47
CA SER A 132 -2.42 -3.69 2.61
C SER A 132 -0.91 -3.76 2.34
N ILE A 133 -0.51 -4.11 1.12
CA ILE A 133 0.90 -4.07 0.70
C ILE A 133 1.41 -2.63 0.73
N ASN A 134 0.69 -1.72 0.10
CA ASN A 134 1.10 -0.35 -0.12
C ASN A 134 1.38 0.40 1.18
N ILE A 135 0.41 0.42 2.10
CA ILE A 135 0.57 1.17 3.36
C ILE A 135 1.72 0.62 4.21
N THR A 136 1.87 -0.71 4.26
CA THR A 136 2.90 -1.36 5.07
C THR A 136 4.28 -1.15 4.46
N LEU A 137 4.39 -1.30 3.14
CA LEU A 137 5.64 -1.12 2.41
C LEU A 137 6.08 0.35 2.41
N ALA A 138 5.16 1.31 2.32
CA ALA A 138 5.44 2.73 2.44
C ALA A 138 6.10 3.07 3.79
N CYS A 139 5.59 2.52 4.90
CA CYS A 139 6.22 2.68 6.22
C CYS A 139 7.62 2.03 6.27
N LEU A 140 7.78 0.84 5.69
CA LEU A 140 9.06 0.14 5.66
C LEU A 140 10.10 0.95 4.87
N ILE A 141 9.77 1.37 3.66
CA ILE A 141 10.64 2.15 2.77
C ILE A 141 11.06 3.44 3.47
N ALA A 142 10.12 4.17 4.07
CA ALA A 142 10.41 5.40 4.79
C ALA A 142 11.44 5.17 5.90
N LEU A 143 11.19 4.18 6.77
CA LEU A 143 12.07 3.90 7.90
C LEU A 143 13.47 3.50 7.42
N ILE A 144 13.57 2.57 6.46
CA ILE A 144 14.87 2.14 5.90
C ILE A 144 15.59 3.29 5.23
N TYR A 145 14.88 4.08 4.42
CA TYR A 145 15.47 5.17 3.69
C TYR A 145 16.07 6.21 4.63
N TRP A 146 15.28 6.76 5.55
CA TRP A 146 15.72 7.83 6.43
C TRP A 146 16.82 7.38 7.42
N THR A 147 16.80 6.11 7.84
CA THR A 147 17.80 5.59 8.79
C THR A 147 19.08 5.08 8.13
N THR A 148 19.00 4.49 6.93
CA THR A 148 20.15 3.76 6.33
C THR A 148 20.63 4.28 4.98
N ILE A 149 19.77 4.95 4.21
CA ILE A 149 20.09 5.40 2.83
C ILE A 149 20.34 6.90 2.79
N TYR A 150 19.43 7.70 3.35
CA TYR A 150 19.46 9.16 3.35
C TYR A 150 20.79 9.77 3.83
N PRO A 151 21.46 9.26 4.88
CA PRO A 151 22.74 9.82 5.33
C PRO A 151 23.82 9.86 4.25
N LYS A 152 23.82 8.89 3.32
CA LYS A 152 24.73 8.86 2.16
C LYS A 152 24.14 9.59 0.96
N ASP A 153 22.83 9.45 0.74
CA ASP A 153 22.15 10.04 -0.41
C ASP A 153 22.23 11.58 -0.43
N ARG A 154 22.10 12.21 0.74
CA ARG A 154 22.14 13.68 0.90
C ARG A 154 23.49 14.33 0.61
N VAL A 155 24.58 13.55 0.52
CA VAL A 155 25.93 14.07 0.33
C VAL A 155 26.05 14.69 -1.07
N LEU A 156 26.49 15.95 -1.15
CA LEU A 156 26.52 16.70 -2.42
C LEU A 156 27.40 16.06 -3.50
N THR A 157 28.43 15.32 -3.11
CA THR A 157 29.34 14.62 -4.02
C THR A 157 28.83 13.24 -4.45
N ASN A 158 27.66 12.80 -3.97
CA ASN A 158 27.08 11.53 -4.38
C ASN A 158 26.58 11.64 -5.84
N PRO A 159 27.15 10.87 -6.80
CA PRO A 159 26.77 10.97 -8.21
C PRO A 159 25.32 10.52 -8.48
N THR A 160 24.72 9.73 -7.58
CA THR A 160 23.33 9.27 -7.71
C THR A 160 22.36 10.09 -6.87
N ARG A 161 22.79 11.23 -6.31
CA ARG A 161 21.95 12.08 -5.46
C ARG A 161 20.74 12.58 -6.24
N VAL A 162 19.58 12.49 -5.62
CA VAL A 162 18.33 13.09 -6.10
C VAL A 162 17.95 14.31 -5.26
N SER A 163 16.96 15.07 -5.69
CA SER A 163 16.54 16.28 -4.96
C SER A 163 15.88 15.94 -3.63
N ASP A 164 16.02 16.83 -2.64
CA ASP A 164 15.38 16.62 -1.33
C ASP A 164 13.85 16.61 -1.45
N LEU A 165 13.29 17.39 -2.38
CA LEU A 165 11.86 17.35 -2.71
C LEU A 165 11.42 15.98 -3.22
N TYR A 166 12.20 15.36 -4.11
CA TYR A 166 11.94 14.00 -4.57
C TYR A 166 11.98 13.03 -3.39
N ASN A 167 13.01 13.13 -2.53
CA ASN A 167 13.17 12.25 -1.38
C ASN A 167 12.03 12.36 -0.38
N ILE A 168 11.57 13.58 -0.09
CA ILE A 168 10.37 13.81 0.73
C ILE A 168 9.15 13.17 0.07
N TRP A 169 8.95 13.39 -1.23
CA TRP A 169 7.78 12.87 -1.92
C TRP A 169 7.75 11.35 -2.01
N THR A 170 8.87 10.69 -2.30
CA THR A 170 8.90 9.23 -2.49
C THR A 170 9.05 8.45 -1.19
N HIS A 171 9.61 9.05 -0.13
CA HIS A 171 9.89 8.34 1.12
C HIS A 171 9.12 8.84 2.33
N LEU A 172 8.82 10.13 2.45
CA LEU A 172 8.15 10.69 3.63
C LEU A 172 6.63 10.79 3.47
N LEU A 173 6.15 11.29 2.33
CA LEU A 173 4.72 11.52 2.12
C LEU A 173 3.87 10.23 2.02
N PRO A 174 4.32 9.13 1.37
CA PRO A 174 3.52 7.92 1.25
C PRO A 174 3.03 7.34 2.59
N PRO A 175 3.89 7.07 3.59
CA PRO A 175 3.40 6.51 4.86
C PRO A 175 2.46 7.48 5.59
N ILE A 176 2.67 8.81 5.48
CA ILE A 176 1.79 9.81 6.10
C ILE A 176 0.41 9.77 5.45
N PHE A 177 0.35 9.93 4.13
CA PHE A 177 -0.91 10.02 3.40
C PHE A 177 -1.71 8.71 3.48
N PHE A 178 -1.06 7.55 3.36
CA PHE A 178 -1.77 6.27 3.47
C PHE A 178 -2.13 5.91 4.91
N THR A 179 -1.41 6.38 5.92
CA THR A 179 -1.87 6.25 7.33
C THR A 179 -3.09 7.12 7.61
N ILE A 180 -3.11 8.36 7.09
CA ILE A 180 -4.29 9.22 7.13
C ILE A 180 -5.45 8.56 6.38
N ASP A 181 -5.20 8.01 5.18
CA ASP A 181 -6.21 7.29 4.41
C ASP A 181 -6.78 6.11 5.20
N ASN A 182 -5.94 5.31 5.86
CA ASN A 182 -6.38 4.20 6.71
C ASN A 182 -7.29 4.66 7.85
N PHE A 183 -7.14 5.90 8.32
CA PHE A 183 -8.04 6.51 9.28
C PHE A 183 -9.35 7.03 8.65
N LEU A 184 -9.37 7.35 7.37
CA LEU A 184 -10.54 7.92 6.66
C LEU A 184 -11.44 6.88 6.02
N VAL A 185 -10.88 5.78 5.52
CA VAL A 185 -11.61 4.73 4.80
C VAL A 185 -12.43 3.86 5.74
N ALA A 186 -13.52 3.28 5.25
CA ALA A 186 -14.35 2.40 6.08
C ALA A 186 -13.91 0.92 6.01
N GLN A 187 -13.16 0.54 4.97
CA GLN A 187 -12.66 -0.83 4.80
C GLN A 187 -11.87 -1.34 6.02
N PRO A 188 -11.91 -2.65 6.29
CA PRO A 188 -11.17 -3.23 7.39
C PRO A 188 -9.68 -3.39 7.09
N ALA A 189 -8.85 -3.26 8.12
CA ALA A 189 -7.51 -3.86 8.14
C ALA A 189 -7.58 -5.18 8.91
N ARG A 190 -6.75 -6.17 8.54
CA ARG A 190 -6.67 -7.47 9.23
C ARG A 190 -5.26 -7.70 9.75
N LEU A 191 -5.16 -8.33 10.92
CA LEU A 191 -3.88 -8.59 11.53
C LEU A 191 -3.03 -9.55 10.69
N LEU A 192 -3.64 -10.61 10.14
CA LEU A 192 -2.95 -11.63 9.35
C LEU A 192 -2.63 -11.20 7.90
N HIS A 193 -3.07 -10.02 7.47
CA HIS A 193 -2.80 -9.54 6.11
C HIS A 193 -1.34 -9.12 5.90
N PHE A 194 -0.47 -9.22 6.91
CA PHE A 194 0.99 -9.07 6.77
C PHE A 194 1.60 -10.03 5.74
N VAL A 195 0.91 -11.13 5.40
CA VAL A 195 1.38 -12.10 4.40
C VAL A 195 1.48 -11.48 3.00
N TYR A 196 0.61 -10.53 2.66
CA TYR A 196 0.63 -9.85 1.36
C TYR A 196 1.87 -8.97 1.18
N PRO A 197 2.21 -8.02 2.09
CA PRO A 197 3.44 -7.27 1.98
C PRO A 197 4.69 -8.15 2.08
N LEU A 198 4.70 -9.25 2.86
CA LEU A 198 5.82 -10.20 2.87
C LEU A 198 6.02 -10.86 1.52
N ALA A 199 4.94 -11.35 0.90
CA ALA A 199 5.00 -11.94 -0.44
C ALA A 199 5.55 -10.93 -1.47
N PHE A 200 5.13 -9.67 -1.38
CA PHE A 200 5.67 -8.61 -2.24
C PHE A 200 7.16 -8.37 -2.00
N LEU A 201 7.60 -8.27 -0.73
CA LEU A 201 9.01 -8.08 -0.38
C LEU A 201 9.88 -9.23 -0.87
N TYR A 202 9.42 -10.48 -0.75
CA TYR A 202 10.15 -11.65 -1.26
C TYR A 202 10.13 -11.71 -2.78
N SER A 203 9.06 -11.28 -3.45
CA SER A 203 9.05 -11.18 -4.92
C SER A 203 10.11 -10.22 -5.43
N TYR A 204 10.32 -9.08 -4.74
CA TYR A 204 11.43 -8.18 -5.04
C TYR A 204 12.79 -8.82 -4.76
N GLY A 205 12.91 -9.59 -3.66
CA GLY A 205 14.14 -10.35 -3.37
C GLY A 205 14.49 -11.35 -4.48
N ILE A 206 13.50 -12.08 -5.00
CA ILE A 206 13.66 -13.01 -6.13
C ILE A 206 14.08 -12.24 -7.39
N PHE A 207 13.39 -11.12 -7.70
CA PHE A 207 13.78 -10.24 -8.78
C PHE A 207 15.26 -9.80 -8.65
N ALA A 208 15.68 -9.36 -7.47
CA ALA A 208 17.05 -8.91 -7.24
C ALA A 208 18.06 -10.05 -7.47
N ILE A 209 17.78 -11.27 -7.00
CA ILE A 209 18.64 -12.44 -7.26
C ILE A 209 18.78 -12.68 -8.76
N ILE A 210 17.67 -12.71 -9.50
CA ILE A 210 17.67 -12.93 -10.95
C ILE A 210 18.43 -11.80 -11.67
N PHE A 211 18.20 -10.56 -11.27
CA PHE A 211 18.86 -9.38 -11.83
C PHE A 211 20.39 -9.52 -11.77
N TYR A 212 20.97 -9.93 -10.64
CA TYR A 212 22.43 -10.14 -10.55
C TYR A 212 22.89 -11.43 -11.24
N ALA A 213 22.10 -12.49 -11.22
CA ALA A 213 22.44 -13.72 -11.95
C ALA A 213 22.59 -13.47 -13.46
N LEU A 214 21.89 -12.46 -13.99
CA LEU A 214 21.99 -12.00 -15.37
C LEU A 214 23.04 -10.89 -15.58
N GLY A 215 23.88 -10.60 -14.59
CA GLY A 215 24.95 -9.61 -14.68
C GLY A 215 24.55 -8.16 -14.42
N GLY A 216 23.33 -7.91 -13.91
CA GLY A 216 22.84 -6.58 -13.57
C GLY A 216 23.73 -5.85 -12.56
N ARG A 217 23.90 -4.54 -12.74
CA ARG A 217 24.71 -3.67 -11.88
C ARG A 217 23.89 -2.49 -11.38
N ASN A 218 24.29 -1.91 -10.25
CA ASN A 218 23.71 -0.65 -9.81
C ASN A 218 24.26 0.54 -10.63
N LEU A 219 23.80 1.75 -10.30
CA LEU A 219 24.22 2.99 -10.96
C LEU A 219 25.72 3.31 -10.83
N ASP A 220 26.41 2.72 -9.85
CA ASP A 220 27.86 2.84 -9.64
C ASP A 220 28.67 1.68 -10.27
N GLY A 221 28.02 0.78 -11.01
CA GLY A 221 28.66 -0.43 -11.57
C GLY A 221 28.90 -1.57 -10.56
N LYS A 222 28.36 -1.48 -9.34
CA LYS A 222 28.56 -2.47 -8.27
C LYS A 222 27.58 -3.64 -8.38
N ASP A 223 28.00 -4.79 -7.85
CA ASP A 223 27.22 -6.04 -7.73
C ASP A 223 26.14 -6.01 -6.64
N TYR A 224 25.62 -4.83 -6.30
CA TYR A 224 24.51 -4.66 -5.37
C TYR A 224 23.81 -3.32 -5.58
N ILE A 225 22.48 -3.33 -5.58
CA ILE A 225 21.57 -2.18 -5.58
C ILE A 225 21.61 -1.55 -4.20
N TYR A 226 21.47 -2.38 -3.16
CA TYR A 226 21.62 -1.99 -1.77
C TYR A 226 22.78 -2.76 -1.13
N PRO A 227 23.72 -2.10 -0.43
CA PRO A 227 24.84 -2.79 0.22
C PRO A 227 24.41 -3.92 1.16
N PHE A 228 23.26 -3.78 1.80
CA PHE A 228 22.67 -4.76 2.72
C PHE A 228 21.97 -5.94 2.02
N LEU A 229 21.85 -5.90 0.69
CA LEU A 229 21.42 -6.99 -0.19
C LEU A 229 22.55 -7.44 -1.14
N ASN A 230 23.81 -7.38 -0.68
CA ASN A 230 24.94 -7.93 -1.42
C ASN A 230 24.98 -9.46 -1.29
N PHE A 231 24.53 -10.17 -2.33
CA PHE A 231 24.43 -11.63 -2.36
C PHE A 231 25.77 -12.38 -2.30
N ALA A 232 26.91 -11.71 -2.54
CA ALA A 232 28.23 -12.26 -2.23
C ALA A 232 28.47 -12.46 -0.72
N LYS A 233 27.63 -11.84 0.13
CA LYS A 233 27.66 -11.94 1.59
C LYS A 233 26.36 -12.57 2.13
N PRO A 234 26.10 -13.87 1.85
CA PRO A 234 24.79 -14.49 2.09
C PRO A 234 24.34 -14.45 3.55
N LYS A 235 25.27 -14.55 4.51
CA LYS A 235 24.95 -14.43 5.95
C LYS A 235 24.38 -13.05 6.30
N ILE A 236 24.93 -11.98 5.71
CA ILE A 236 24.44 -10.61 5.91
C ILE A 236 23.07 -10.45 5.26
N VAL A 237 22.89 -10.94 4.03
CA VAL A 237 21.60 -10.89 3.34
C VAL A 237 20.52 -11.63 4.12
N LEU A 238 20.80 -12.86 4.59
CA LEU A 238 19.85 -13.63 5.38
C LEU A 238 19.44 -12.88 6.66
N LYS A 239 20.41 -12.30 7.39
CA LYS A 239 20.13 -11.49 8.58
C LYS A 239 19.26 -10.28 8.24
N THR A 240 19.60 -9.56 7.17
CA THR A 240 18.86 -8.39 6.71
C THR A 240 17.43 -8.75 6.33
N VAL A 241 17.23 -9.79 5.50
CA VAL A 241 15.90 -10.22 5.05
C VAL A 241 15.03 -10.66 6.23
N SER A 242 15.58 -11.42 7.17
CA SER A 242 14.87 -11.82 8.40
C SER A 242 14.44 -10.61 9.22
N TRP A 243 15.34 -9.64 9.42
CA TRP A 243 15.02 -8.42 10.18
C TRP A 243 13.99 -7.54 9.46
N LEU A 244 14.11 -7.35 8.14
CA LEU A 244 13.12 -6.63 7.34
C LEU A 244 11.75 -7.29 7.40
N SER A 245 11.70 -8.63 7.40
CA SER A 245 10.45 -9.40 7.51
C SER A 245 9.76 -9.15 8.87
N ILE A 246 10.51 -9.24 9.97
CA ILE A 246 10.00 -8.94 11.32
C ILE A 246 9.47 -7.51 11.38
N MET A 247 10.24 -6.55 10.87
CA MET A 247 9.83 -5.15 10.88
C MET A 247 8.58 -4.90 10.06
N LEU A 248 8.45 -5.52 8.88
CA LEU A 248 7.26 -5.43 8.04
C LEU A 248 6.01 -5.98 8.74
N VAL A 249 6.12 -7.11 9.45
CA VAL A 249 5.04 -7.68 10.26
C VAL A 249 4.64 -6.73 11.40
N SER A 250 5.62 -6.13 12.09
CA SER A 250 5.36 -5.13 13.13
C SER A 250 4.65 -3.90 12.58
N LEU A 251 5.08 -3.38 11.43
CA LEU A 251 4.44 -2.25 10.77
C LEU A 251 3.02 -2.57 10.30
N SER A 252 2.78 -3.78 9.75
CA SER A 252 1.44 -4.25 9.40
C SER A 252 0.53 -4.31 10.62
N SER A 253 1.07 -4.76 11.76
CA SER A 253 0.35 -4.82 13.04
C SER A 253 0.03 -3.43 13.58
N LEU A 254 0.93 -2.46 13.41
CA LEU A 254 0.69 -1.06 13.76
C LEU A 254 -0.48 -0.48 12.95
N GLN A 255 -0.53 -0.73 11.64
CA GLN A 255 -1.62 -0.26 10.78
C GLN A 255 -2.97 -0.92 11.12
N TYR A 256 -2.94 -2.17 11.56
CA TYR A 256 -4.11 -2.80 12.17
C TYR A 256 -4.53 -2.08 13.48
N GLY A 257 -3.57 -1.66 14.30
CA GLY A 257 -3.81 -0.81 15.47
C GLY A 257 -4.50 0.51 15.14
N VAL A 258 -4.08 1.20 14.06
CA VAL A 258 -4.73 2.42 13.56
C VAL A 258 -6.18 2.15 13.17
N TYR A 259 -6.45 1.05 12.47
CA TYR A 259 -7.83 0.61 12.17
C TYR A 259 -8.65 0.39 13.45
N ARG A 260 -8.07 -0.25 14.48
CA ARG A 260 -8.77 -0.47 15.75
C ARG A 260 -9.07 0.83 16.49
N LEU A 261 -8.14 1.78 16.47
CA LEU A 261 -8.31 3.12 17.02
C LEU A 261 -9.42 3.89 16.28
N ARG A 262 -9.41 3.88 14.95
CA ARG A 262 -10.46 4.47 14.09
C ARG A 262 -11.85 3.99 14.50
N ASN A 263 -12.04 2.68 14.61
CA ASN A 263 -13.34 2.10 15.01
C ASN A 263 -13.70 2.35 16.47
N PHE A 264 -12.71 2.48 17.36
CA PHE A 264 -12.98 2.89 18.74
C PHE A 264 -13.54 4.32 18.79
N ILE A 265 -12.91 5.24 18.08
CA ILE A 265 -13.35 6.64 17.98
C ILE A 265 -14.73 6.72 17.33
N ALA A 266 -14.94 6.04 16.20
CA ALA A 266 -16.21 6.07 15.49
C ALA A 266 -17.38 5.55 16.38
N ARG A 267 -17.15 4.51 17.19
CA ARG A 267 -18.14 4.02 18.18
C ARG A 267 -18.42 5.04 19.28
N LYS A 268 -17.37 5.68 19.82
CA LYS A 268 -17.53 6.72 20.85
C LYS A 268 -18.31 7.93 20.36
N LEU A 269 -18.24 8.22 19.06
CA LEU A 269 -18.98 9.30 18.39
C LEU A 269 -20.35 8.87 17.85
N GLY A 270 -20.81 7.64 18.10
CA GLY A 270 -22.11 7.15 17.62
C GLY A 270 -22.22 7.05 16.09
N ARG A 271 -21.07 6.91 15.39
CA ARG A 271 -21.02 6.79 13.91
C ARG A 271 -21.17 5.34 13.44
N ILE A 272 -20.89 4.38 14.31
CA ILE A 272 -21.03 2.92 14.14
C ILE A 272 -21.31 2.26 15.49
#